data_AF-A0A2P8QE96-F1
#
_entry.id   AF-A0A2P8QE96-F1
#
_cell.length_a   1.000
_cell.length_b   1.000
_cell.length_c   1.000
_cell.angle_alpha   90.00
_cell.angle_beta   90.00
_cell.angle_gamma   90.00
#
_symmetry.space_group_name_H-M   'P 1'
#
loop_
_entity.id
_entity.type
_entity.pdbx_description
1 polymer ?
#
loop_
_entity_poly.entity_id
_entity_poly.type
_entity_poly.pdbx_seq_one_letter_code
_entity_poly.pdbx_strand_id
1 'polypeptide(L)' 'MKSVPHTLVGGDPSGLALALAVAHELHAPAPRAPEMATARAPRGTTRRNGAATRTRRTVRG' A
#
# COMPACT_ATOMS: atom_id res chain seq x y z
N MET A 1 -29.05 -2.18 1.35
CA MET A 1 -28.47 -3.48 0.93
C MET A 1 -27.85 -4.12 2.16
N LYS A 2 -28.08 -5.43 2.40
CA LYS A 2 -27.55 -6.15 3.56
C LYS A 2 -26.24 -6.86 3.18
N SER A 3 -25.20 -6.68 3.99
CA SER A 3 -23.93 -7.39 3.84
C SER A 3 -24.04 -8.80 4.42
N VAL A 4 -23.57 -9.81 3.69
CA VAL A 4 -23.55 -11.21 4.13
C VAL A 4 -22.10 -11.59 4.44
N PRO A 5 -21.77 -12.02 5.68
CA PRO A 5 -20.41 -12.43 6.02
C PRO A 5 -20.04 -13.71 5.26
N HIS A 6 -18.94 -13.68 4.50
CA HIS A 6 -18.38 -14.85 3.84
C HIS A 6 -17.21 -15.35 4.68
N THR A 7 -17.46 -16.36 5.49
CA THR A 7 -16.38 -17.03 6.24
C THR A 7 -15.71 -18.03 5.31
N LEU A 8 -14.55 -17.66 4.77
CA LEU A 8 -13.68 -18.60 4.06
C LEU A 8 -12.94 -19.46 5.09
N VAL A 9 -13.33 -20.73 5.20
CA VAL A 9 -12.64 -21.71 6.04
C VAL A 9 -11.33 -22.11 5.37
N GLY A 10 -10.20 -21.91 6.05
CA GLY A 10 -8.88 -22.38 5.58
C GLY A 10 -7.99 -21.34 4.90
N GLY A 11 -8.19 -20.05 5.16
CA GLY A 11 -7.28 -19.00 4.67
C GLY A 11 -6.00 -18.91 5.52
N ASP A 12 -5.03 -19.80 5.32
CA ASP A 12 -3.67 -19.56 5.82
C ASP A 12 -3.05 -18.38 5.02
N PRO A 13 -2.80 -17.23 5.65
CA PRO A 13 -2.23 -16.07 4.96
C PRO A 13 -0.83 -16.37 4.42
N SER A 14 -0.07 -17.27 5.05
CA SER A 14 1.29 -17.62 4.62
C SER A 14 1.25 -18.44 3.34
N GLY A 15 0.39 -19.47 3.28
CA GLY A 15 0.13 -20.26 2.09
C GLY A 15 -0.42 -19.43 0.93
N LEU A 16 -1.31 -18.47 1.20
CA LEU A 16 -1.80 -17.54 0.18
C LEU A 16 -0.67 -16.66 -0.38
N ALA A 17 0.17 -16.09 0.49
CA ALA A 17 1.30 -15.27 0.05
C ALA A 17 2.30 -16.07 -0.81
N LEU A 18 2.59 -17.31 -0.41
CA LEU A 18 3.44 -18.22 -1.17
C LEU A 18 2.83 -18.54 -2.54
N ALA A 19 1.55 -18.87 -2.59
CA ALA A 19 0.85 -19.16 -3.84
C ALA A 19 0.88 -17.97 -4.80
N LEU A 20 0.69 -16.75 -4.29
CA LEU A 20 0.80 -15.52 -5.09
C LEU A 20 2.22 -15.29 -5.62
N ALA A 21 3.25 -15.56 -4.80
CA ALA A 21 4.63 -15.46 -5.24
C ALA A 21 4.95 -16.45 -6.36
N VAL A 22 4.61 -17.74 -6.18
CA VAL A 22 4.81 -18.77 -7.21
C VAL A 22 4.02 -18.44 -8.48
N ALA A 23 2.79 -17.96 -8.35
CA ALA A 23 1.98 -17.55 -9.49
C ALA A 23 2.65 -16.41 -10.28
N HIS A 24 3.27 -15.44 -9.60
CA HIS A 24 3.98 -14.34 -10.25
C HIS A 24 5.28 -14.78 -10.94
N GLU A 25 6.00 -15.75 -10.37
CA GLU A 25 7.18 -16.34 -11.02
C GLU A 25 6.80 -17.12 -12.29
N LEU A 26 5.68 -17.84 -12.24
CA LEU A 26 5.21 -18.63 -13.39
C LEU A 26 4.44 -17.78 -14.42
N HIS A 27 3.80 -16.70 -14.00
CA HIS A 27 2.98 -15.85 -14.86
C HIS A 27 3.41 -14.39 -14.70
N ALA A 28 4.13 -13.87 -15.71
CA ALA A 28 4.41 -12.45 -15.79
C ALA A 28 3.07 -11.68 -15.94
N PRO A 29 2.75 -10.73 -15.05
CA PRO A 29 1.54 -9.93 -15.20
C PRO A 29 1.61 -9.09 -16.47
N ALA A 30 0.67 -9.31 -17.39
CA ALA A 30 0.56 -8.53 -18.61
C ALA A 30 0.24 -7.05 -18.29
N PRO A 31 0.80 -6.10 -19.06
CA PRO A 31 0.44 -4.70 -18.91
C PRO A 31 -1.06 -4.53 -19.13
N ARG A 32 -1.72 -3.82 -18.21
CA ARG A 32 -3.14 -3.49 -18.36
C ARG A 32 -3.31 -2.49 -19.50
N ALA A 33 -4.37 -2.66 -20.27
CA ALA A 33 -4.74 -1.76 -21.34
C ALA A 33 -4.96 -0.33 -20.81
N PRO A 34 -4.70 0.72 -21.61
CA PRO A 34 -4.73 2.11 -21.14
C PRO A 34 -6.09 2.55 -20.59
N GLU A 35 -7.19 2.00 -21.10
CA GLU A 35 -8.54 2.22 -20.59
C GLU A 35 -8.76 1.68 -19.16
N MET A 36 -7.93 0.73 -18.73
CA MET A 36 -7.93 0.15 -17.38
C MET A 36 -6.89 0.79 -16.46
N ALA A 37 -6.09 1.74 -16.96
CA ALA A 37 -5.18 2.50 -16.11
C ALA A 37 -6.02 3.40 -15.19
N THR A 38 -6.21 2.96 -13.94
CA THR A 38 -6.63 3.90 -12.88
C THR A 38 -5.66 5.07 -12.92
N ALA A 39 -6.19 6.29 -13.02
CA ALA A 39 -5.39 7.50 -12.98
C ALA A 39 -4.43 7.39 -11.81
N ARG A 40 -3.13 7.22 -12.12
CA ARG A 40 -2.08 7.10 -11.12
C ARG A 40 -2.12 8.42 -10.36
N ALA A 41 -2.74 8.42 -9.18
CA ALA A 41 -2.64 9.54 -8.28
C ALA A 41 -1.14 9.84 -8.18
N PRO A 42 -0.69 11.07 -8.50
CA PRO A 42 0.71 11.39 -8.35
C PRO A 42 1.07 10.98 -6.92
N ARG A 43 2.14 10.20 -6.78
CA ARG A 43 2.82 10.03 -5.49
C ARG A 43 3.50 11.37 -5.17
N GLY A 44 2.69 12.41 -5.08
CA GLY A 44 3.03 13.72 -4.59
C GLY A 44 3.20 13.56 -3.10
N THR A 45 4.43 13.27 -2.71
CA THR A 45 5.07 13.89 -1.54
C THR A 45 4.07 14.32 -0.48
N THR A 46 3.70 13.43 0.44
CA THR A 46 3.40 13.88 1.79
C THR A 46 4.69 14.52 2.28
N ARG A 47 4.81 15.83 2.02
CA ARG A 47 5.84 16.69 2.58
C ARG A 47 5.66 16.55 4.08
N ARG A 48 6.45 15.65 4.68
CA ARG A 48 6.68 15.63 6.13
C ARG A 48 7.13 17.05 6.43
N ASN A 49 6.20 17.86 6.92
CA ASN A 49 6.55 19.16 7.45
C ASN A 49 7.64 18.92 8.47
N GLY A 50 8.81 19.49 8.20
CA GLY A 50 9.95 19.43 9.08
C GLY A 50 9.58 20.08 10.41
N ALA A 51 9.09 19.28 11.35
CA ALA A 51 9.32 19.52 12.76
C ALA A 51 10.72 18.99 13.11
N ALA A 52 11.72 19.40 12.33
CA ALA A 52 13.11 19.32 12.74
C ALA A 52 13.32 20.42 13.77
N THR A 53 13.32 20.01 15.04
CA THR A 53 14.34 20.45 15.99
C THR A 53 14.41 21.97 16.23
N ARG A 54 13.41 22.56 16.89
CA ARG A 54 13.63 23.85 17.60
C ARG A 54 14.25 23.59 18.97
N THR A 55 15.46 23.03 18.97
CA THR A 55 16.31 22.94 20.16
C THR A 55 16.97 24.31 20.40
N ARG A 56 16.67 24.88 21.57
CA ARG A 56 17.40 25.89 22.35
C ARG A 56 17.62 27.30 21.79
N ARG A 57 16.98 28.26 22.45
CA ARG A 57 17.70 29.46 22.95
C ARG A 57 16.99 30.06 24.16
N THR A 58 17.55 29.81 25.34
CA THR A 58 17.41 30.73 26.48
C THR A 58 18.13 32.03 26.11
N VAL A 59 17.42 33.15 26.13
CA VAL A 59 18.03 34.49 26.12
C VAL A 59 17.38 35.27 27.26
N ARG A 60 18.25 35.87 28.07
CA ARG A 60 18.01 36.77 29.19
C ARG A 60 16.83 37.73 28.98
N GLY A 61 16.08 37.96 30.06
CA GLY A 61 15.05 38.97 30.23
C GLY A 61 14.27 38.67 31.48
#